data_AF-A0A9J6AC98-F1
#
_entry.id   AF-A0A9J6AC98-F1
#
_cell.length_a   1.000
_cell.length_b   1.000
_cell.length_c   1.000
_cell.angle_alpha   90.00
_cell.angle_beta   90.00
_cell.angle_gamma   90.00
#
_symmetry.space_group_name_H-M   'P 1'
#
loop_
_entity.id
_entity.type
_entity.pdbx_description
1 polymer ?
#
loop_
_entity_poly.entity_id
_entity_poly.type
_entity_poly.pdbx_seq_one_letter_code
_entity_poly.pdbx_strand_id
1 'polypeptide(L)' 'MSYDVGFTLSLMTDAFGWSDSPVYLIAKWGDNTKWTKVNLTTEINGKKMVSKTITITKGKGNNVDKIYFGLYEVWNKK' A
#
# COMPACT_ATOMS: atom_id res chain seq x y z
N MET A 1 -14.63 -8.98 12.98
CA MET A 1 -13.18 -9.03 13.22
C MET A 1 -12.49 -8.20 12.15
N SER A 2 -11.62 -7.30 12.56
CA SER A 2 -10.86 -6.38 11.70
C SER A 2 -9.39 -6.47 12.10
N TYR A 3 -8.52 -6.24 11.12
CA TYR A 3 -7.09 -6.05 11.36
C TYR A 3 -6.65 -4.71 10.81
N ASP A 4 -5.76 -4.07 11.55
CA ASP A 4 -5.02 -2.91 11.10
C ASP A 4 -3.67 -3.34 10.58
N VAL A 5 -3.39 -2.96 9.33
CA VAL A 5 -2.21 -3.40 8.60
C VAL A 5 -1.38 -2.18 8.32
N GLY A 6 -0.26 -2.07 9.01
CA GLY A 6 0.71 -0.98 8.85
C GLY A 6 1.73 -1.31 7.77
N PHE A 7 1.91 -0.39 6.82
CA PHE A 7 2.99 -0.44 5.84
C PHE A 7 4.07 0.56 6.22
N THR A 8 5.31 0.11 6.21
CA THR A 8 6.50 0.95 6.41
C THR A 8 7.29 0.97 5.12
N LEU A 9 7.39 2.15 4.50
CA LEU A 9 8.09 2.34 3.23
C LEU A 9 9.35 3.17 3.42
N SER A 10 10.45 2.70 2.83
CA SER A 10 11.73 3.42 2.75
C SER A 10 12.22 3.44 1.31
N LEU A 11 12.44 4.64 0.78
CA LEU A 11 13.09 4.83 -0.52
C LEU A 11 14.60 4.98 -0.30
N MET A 12 15.39 4.41 -1.21
CA MET A 12 16.82 4.71 -1.26
C MET A 12 17.03 6.17 -1.68
N THR A 13 18.16 6.74 -1.27
CA THR A 13 18.52 8.15 -1.53
C THR A 13 18.59 8.49 -3.02
N ASP A 14 18.89 7.47 -3.82
CA ASP A 14 19.13 7.58 -5.26
C ASP A 14 17.96 6.99 -6.06
N ALA A 15 16.81 6.78 -5.40
CA ALA A 15 15.59 6.33 -6.03
C ALA A 15 14.92 7.49 -6.79
N PHE A 16 15.50 7.88 -7.92
CA PHE A 16 14.91 8.82 -8.87
C PHE A 16 13.68 8.19 -9.56
N GLY A 17 12.61 8.97 -9.75
CA GLY A 17 11.38 8.54 -10.46
C GLY A 17 10.14 8.33 -9.57
N TRP A 18 10.30 8.18 -8.26
CA TRP A 18 9.16 7.99 -7.33
C TRP A 18 8.42 9.28 -6.97
N SER A 19 8.99 10.43 -7.32
CA SER A 19 8.41 11.76 -7.05
C SER A 19 7.18 12.07 -7.89
N ASP A 20 6.76 11.26 -8.84
CA ASP A 20 5.51 11.52 -9.57
C ASP A 20 4.69 10.24 -9.79
N SER A 21 5.18 9.10 -9.28
CA SER A 21 4.51 7.81 -9.38
C SER A 21 3.48 7.63 -8.26
N PRO A 22 2.18 7.48 -8.57
CA PRO A 22 1.21 7.08 -7.57
C PRO A 22 1.45 5.62 -7.18
N VAL A 23 1.63 5.37 -5.89
CA VAL A 23 1.75 4.02 -5.33
C VAL A 23 0.44 3.62 -4.68
N TYR A 24 0.09 2.35 -4.80
CA TYR A 24 -1.11 1.78 -4.23
C TYR A 24 -0.76 0.64 -3.30
N LEU A 25 -1.22 0.75 -2.06
CA LEU A 25 -1.18 -0.33 -1.09
C LEU A 25 -2.50 -1.08 -1.13
N ILE A 26 -2.44 -2.40 -1.02
CA ILE A 26 -3.61 -3.28 -1.05
C ILE A 26 -3.61 -4.19 0.16
N ALA A 27 -4.80 -4.40 0.71
CA ALA A 27 -5.10 -5.48 1.63
C ALA A 27 -6.31 -6.25 1.13
N LYS A 28 -6.21 -7.58 1.05
CA LYS A 28 -7.30 -8.46 0.61
C LYS A 28 -7.54 -9.57 1.63
N TRP A 29 -8.80 -9.77 2.01
CA TRP A 29 -9.22 -10.84 2.90
C TRP A 29 -10.53 -11.46 2.41
N GLY A 30 -10.45 -12.68 1.85
CA GLY A 30 -11.56 -13.26 1.11
C GLY A 30 -11.89 -12.47 -0.16
N ASP A 31 -13.17 -12.11 -0.32
CA ASP A 31 -13.68 -11.23 -1.38
C ASP A 31 -13.48 -9.73 -1.08
N ASN A 32 -13.16 -9.35 0.16
CA ASN A 32 -12.97 -7.96 0.53
C ASN A 32 -11.57 -7.47 0.14
N THR A 33 -11.51 -6.44 -0.72
CA THR A 33 -10.25 -5.83 -1.15
C THR A 33 -10.28 -4.34 -0.86
N LYS A 34 -9.26 -3.84 -0.17
CA LYS A 34 -9.05 -2.43 0.13
C LYS A 34 -7.83 -1.93 -0.62
N TRP A 35 -8.00 -0.81 -1.31
CA TRP A 35 -6.95 -0.08 -2.02
C TRP A 35 -6.75 1.27 -1.35
N THR A 36 -5.50 1.60 -1.06
CA THR A 36 -5.11 2.88 -0.49
C THR A 36 -4.05 3.50 -1.37
N LYS A 37 -4.39 4.64 -1.99
CA LYS A 37 -3.44 5.44 -2.75
C LYS A 37 -2.49 6.15 -1.79
N VAL A 38 -1.20 6.09 -2.08
CA VAL A 38 -0.13 6.75 -1.35
C VAL A 38 0.64 7.65 -2.30
N ASN A 39 0.70 8.93 -1.98
CA ASN A 39 1.52 9.90 -2.71
C ASN A 39 2.86 10.00 -1.97
N LEU A 40 3.92 9.44 -2.56
CA LEU A 40 5.24 9.39 -1.93
C LEU A 40 5.92 10.76 -1.86
N THR A 41 5.50 11.72 -2.70
CA THR A 41 6.02 13.10 -2.74
C THR A 41 5.77 13.92 -1.49
N THR A 42 4.54 13.86 -0.99
CA THR A 42 4.09 14.70 0.11
C THR A 42 4.48 14.15 1.47
N GLU A 43 4.84 12.86 1.53
CA GLU A 43 4.98 12.12 2.78
C GLU A 43 6.42 11.62 3.03
N ILE A 44 7.35 11.84 2.09
CA ILE A 44 8.78 11.49 2.26
C ILE A 44 9.61 12.77 2.29
N ASN A 45 9.73 13.36 3.47
CA ASN A 45 10.69 14.44 3.70
C ASN A 45 12.09 13.83 3.87
N GLY A 46 12.76 13.61 2.74
CA GLY A 46 14.21 13.48 2.71
C GLY A 46 14.86 12.19 3.23
N LYS A 47 14.12 11.07 3.39
CA LYS A 47 14.61 9.63 3.35
C LYS A 47 13.75 8.62 4.13
N LYS A 48 12.73 9.03 4.90
CA LYS A 48 11.86 8.15 5.73
C LYS A 48 10.55 8.89 6.02
N MET A 49 9.37 8.31 6.24
CA MET A 49 8.86 6.94 6.22
C MET A 49 7.34 7.11 6.23
N VAL A 50 6.64 6.62 5.21
CA VAL A 50 5.18 6.69 5.17
C VAL A 50 4.63 5.52 5.97
N SER A 51 4.18 5.77 7.20
CA SER A 51 3.39 4.79 7.95
C SER A 51 1.93 4.93 7.50
N LYS A 52 1.45 3.98 6.71
CA LYS A 52 0.04 3.93 6.30
C LYS A 52 -0.60 2.69 6.86
N THR A 53 -1.71 2.90 7.55
CA THR A 53 -2.53 1.82 8.08
C THR A 53 -3.73 1.61 7.17
N ILE A 54 -3.98 0.35 6.83
CA ILE A 54 -5.19 -0.09 6.14
C ILE A 54 -5.96 -0.98 7.09
N THR A 55 -7.20 -0.59 7.41
CA THR A 55 -8.12 -1.45 8.14
C THR A 55 -8.86 -2.36 7.16
N ILE A 56 -8.69 -3.67 7.32
CA ILE A 56 -9.37 -4.71 6.52
C ILE A 56 -10.22 -5.59 7.42
N THR A 57 -11.41 -5.94 6.93
CA THR A 57 -12.35 -6.84 7.61
C THR A 57 -12.47 -8.14 6.85
N LYS A 58 -12.79 -9.23 7.56
CA LYS A 58 -12.97 -10.55 6.97
C LYS A 58 -14.09 -10.53 5.94
N GLY A 59 -13.73 -10.81 4.69
CA GLY A 59 -14.67 -11.06 3.61
C GLY A 59 -15.27 -12.48 3.67
N LYS A 60 -16.01 -12.84 2.63
CA LYS A 60 -16.61 -14.16 2.41
C LYS A 60 -15.87 -14.89 1.29
N GLY A 61 -16.21 -16.17 1.10
CA GLY A 61 -15.70 -16.99 0.00
C GLY A 61 -14.35 -17.67 0.30
N ASN A 62 -13.54 -17.85 -0.75
CA ASN A 62 -12.25 -18.54 -0.66
C ASN A 62 -11.16 -17.63 -0.08
N ASN A 63 -10.14 -18.22 0.54
CA ASN A 63 -9.03 -17.51 1.19
C ASN A 63 -9.43 -16.57 2.34
N VAL A 64 -10.40 -16.98 3.14
CA VAL A 64 -10.82 -16.25 4.36
C VAL A 64 -9.96 -16.59 5.57
N ASP A 65 -9.02 -17.51 5.43
CA ASP A 65 -7.98 -17.91 6.39
C ASP A 65 -6.69 -17.08 6.27
N LYS A 66 -6.51 -16.36 5.15
CA LYS A 66 -5.32 -15.57 4.87
C LYS A 66 -5.68 -14.13 4.53
N ILE A 67 -4.77 -13.22 4.87
CA ILE A 67 -4.83 -11.82 4.44
C ILE A 67 -3.64 -11.59 3.51
N TYR A 68 -3.91 -11.07 2.33
CA TYR A 68 -2.89 -10.75 1.32
C TYR A 68 -2.63 -9.26 1.33
N PHE A 69 -1.36 -8.90 1.20
CA PHE A 69 -0.89 -7.52 1.14
C PHE A 69 -0.08 -7.33 -0.13
N GLY A 70 -0.17 -6.13 -0.71
CA GLY A 70 0.59 -5.80 -1.90
C GLY A 70 0.89 -4.32 -1.99
N LEU A 71 1.96 -4.01 -2.72
CA LEU A 71 2.32 -2.66 -3.13
C LEU A 71 2.44 -2.65 -4.65
N TYR A 72 1.77 -1.71 -5.28
CA TYR A 72 1.72 -1.56 -6.73
C TYR A 72 2.13 -0.15 -7.11
N GLU A 73 3.06 -0.08 -8.07
CA GLU A 73 3.38 1.16 -8.75
C GLU A 73 2.65 1.19 -10.10
N VAL A 74 1.95 2.28 -10.38
CA VAL A 74 1.25 2.45 -11.66
C VAL A 74 2.10 3.30 -12.59
N TRP A 75 2.70 2.64 -13.58
CA TRP A 75 3.52 3.28 -14.62
C TRP A 75 2.61 3.72 -15.77
N ASN A 76 2.27 4.99 -15.82
CA ASN A 76 1.64 5.56 -17.02
C ASN A 76 2.76 5.89 -18.02
N LYS A 77 2.91 5.07 -19.06
CA LYS A 77 3.66 5.48 -20.26
C LYS A 77 2.87 6.61 -20.92
N LYS A 78 3.31 7.85 -20.74
CA LYS A 78 2.98 8.93 -21.67
C LYS A 78 3.90 8.86 -22.88
#